data_AF-A0A2R7QSF4-F1
#
_entry.id   AF-A0A2R7QSF4-F1
#
_cell.length_a   1.000
_cell.length_b   1.000
_cell.length_c   1.000
_cell.angle_alpha   90.00
_cell.angle_beta   90.00
_cell.angle_gamma   90.00
#
_symmetry.space_group_name_H-M   'P 1'
#
loop_
_entity.id
_entity.type
_entity.pdbx_description
1 polymer ?
#
loop_
_entity_poly.entity_id
_entity_poly.type
_entity_poly.pdbx_seq_one_letter_code
_entity_poly.pdbx_strand_id
1 'polypeptide(L)'
;RRVVSEGKTPASGRPELMGITKASLATESWLSAASFQETTRVLTQAAMEGKSDPLLGLKENVIIGKLIPAGTGLPRYTEVTVEPTEEAKANLFTGPSAFSDFSYDSLGGDGAPEFHAIPLDDYDLGNDFR
;
A
#
# COMPACT_ATOMS: atom_id res chain seq x y z
N ARG A 1 -5.22 -5.27 -34.20
CA ARG A 1 -5.56 -3.82 -34.30
C ARG A 1 -4.42 -3.01 -34.92
N ARG A 2 -3.20 -3.02 -34.37
CA ARG A 2 -2.01 -2.35 -34.97
C ARG A 2 -1.78 -2.67 -36.47
N VAL A 3 -1.90 -3.94 -36.85
CA VAL A 3 -1.71 -4.39 -38.24
C VAL A 3 -2.75 -3.80 -39.21
N VAL A 4 -3.98 -3.56 -38.73
CA VAL A 4 -5.06 -2.97 -39.55
C VAL A 4 -4.81 -1.48 -39.78
N SER A 5 -4.29 -0.75 -38.78
CA SER A 5 -3.91 0.66 -38.94
C SER A 5 -2.72 0.85 -39.88
N GLU A 6 -1.87 -0.17 -40.03
CA GLU A 6 -0.75 -0.18 -40.98
C GLU A 6 -1.18 -0.63 -42.40
N GLY A 7 -2.48 -0.86 -42.65
CA GLY A 7 -3.00 -1.30 -43.95
C GLY A 7 -2.66 -2.75 -44.34
N LYS A 8 -2.18 -3.55 -43.39
CA LYS A 8 -1.80 -4.96 -43.59
C LYS A 8 -2.98 -5.90 -43.30
N THR A 9 -2.88 -7.14 -43.79
CA THR A 9 -3.91 -8.17 -43.59
C THR A 9 -4.10 -8.52 -42.11
N PRO A 10 -5.32 -8.42 -41.55
CA PRO A 10 -5.59 -8.78 -40.16
C PRO A 10 -5.48 -10.29 -39.93
N ALA A 11 -5.13 -10.67 -38.69
CA ALA A 11 -5.19 -12.07 -38.26
C ALA A 11 -6.66 -12.53 -38.16
N SER A 12 -6.94 -13.75 -38.62
CA SER A 12 -8.22 -14.45 -38.43
C SER A 12 -8.12 -15.40 -37.24
N GLY A 13 -9.16 -15.47 -36.41
CA GLY A 13 -9.21 -16.34 -35.25
C GLY A 13 -10.61 -16.91 -35.05
N ARG A 14 -10.69 -18.09 -34.43
CA ARG A 14 -11.95 -18.74 -34.04
C ARG A 14 -11.99 -18.94 -32.52
N PRO A 15 -13.13 -18.76 -31.85
CA PRO A 15 -13.23 -19.08 -30.44
C PRO A 15 -13.06 -20.60 -30.23
N GLU A 16 -12.31 -20.98 -29.19
CA GLU A 16 -12.11 -22.37 -28.76
C GLU A 16 -12.62 -22.54 -27.33
N LEU A 17 -13.43 -23.57 -27.09
CA LEU A 17 -13.86 -23.93 -25.75
C LEU A 17 -12.79 -24.81 -25.10
N MET A 18 -12.30 -24.39 -23.93
CA MET A 18 -11.31 -25.12 -23.15
C MET A 18 -11.89 -25.53 -21.81
N GLY A 19 -11.54 -26.73 -21.34
CA GLY A 19 -11.83 -27.16 -19.97
C GLY A 19 -11.01 -26.39 -18.95
N ILE A 20 -11.47 -26.33 -17.70
CA ILE A 20 -10.84 -25.53 -16.63
C ILE A 20 -9.36 -25.88 -16.42
N THR A 21 -8.98 -27.16 -16.52
CA THR A 21 -7.59 -27.61 -16.36
C THR A 21 -6.70 -27.09 -17.50
N LYS A 22 -7.18 -27.17 -18.74
CA LYS A 22 -6.46 -26.67 -19.92
C LYS A 22 -6.34 -25.16 -19.88
N ALA A 23 -7.41 -24.46 -19.48
CA ALA A 23 -7.41 -23.01 -19.33
C ALA A 23 -6.42 -22.53 -18.24
N SER A 24 -6.35 -23.22 -17.10
CA SER A 24 -5.42 -22.87 -16.01
C SER A 24 -3.95 -23.10 -16.37
N LEU A 25 -3.64 -24.12 -17.18
CA LEU A 25 -2.28 -24.36 -17.69
C LEU A 25 -1.87 -23.38 -18.79
N ALA A 26 -2.84 -22.81 -19.53
CA ALA A 26 -2.60 -21.85 -20.61
C ALA A 26 -2.52 -20.39 -20.13
N THR A 27 -2.30 -20.16 -18.84
CA THR A 27 -2.14 -18.81 -18.29
C THR A 27 -0.82 -18.18 -18.74
N GLU A 28 -0.76 -16.85 -18.84
CA GLU A 28 0.44 -16.15 -19.31
C GLU A 28 1.59 -16.18 -18.29
N SER A 29 1.26 -16.32 -17.00
CA SER A 29 2.25 -16.50 -15.93
C SER A 29 2.69 -17.95 -15.84
N TRP A 30 3.98 -18.19 -16.08
CA TRP A 30 4.57 -19.50 -15.89
C TRP A 30 4.66 -19.86 -14.39
N LEU A 31 4.79 -18.88 -13.48
CA LEU A 31 4.88 -19.14 -12.05
C LEU A 31 3.54 -19.61 -11.48
N SER A 32 2.43 -18.99 -11.91
CA SER A 32 1.08 -19.44 -11.58
C SER A 32 0.73 -20.78 -12.19
N ALA A 33 1.12 -21.02 -13.45
CA ALA A 33 0.90 -22.29 -14.13
C ALA A 33 1.68 -23.44 -13.45
N ALA A 34 2.97 -23.24 -13.16
CA ALA A 34 3.85 -24.26 -12.57
C ALA A 34 3.42 -24.69 -11.16
N SER A 35 2.76 -23.80 -10.42
CA SER A 35 2.21 -24.07 -9.09
C SER A 35 0.83 -24.73 -9.10
N PHE A 36 0.22 -24.98 -10.27
CA PHE A 36 -1.03 -25.74 -10.36
C PHE A 36 -0.73 -27.22 -10.55
N GLN A 37 -0.18 -27.59 -11.71
CA GLN A 37 0.20 -28.95 -12.09
C GLN A 37 1.35 -28.91 -13.11
N GLU A 38 1.92 -30.08 -13.44
CA GLU A 38 2.94 -30.24 -14.49
C GLU A 38 4.19 -29.35 -14.34
N THR A 39 4.61 -29.07 -13.09
CA THR A 39 5.67 -28.10 -12.73
C THR A 39 6.94 -28.25 -13.56
N THR A 40 7.46 -29.47 -13.73
CA THR A 40 8.68 -29.72 -14.50
C THR A 40 8.54 -29.30 -15.96
N ARG A 41 7.41 -29.58 -16.60
CA ARG A 41 7.14 -29.23 -17.99
C ARG A 41 7.00 -27.71 -18.18
N VAL A 42 6.31 -27.05 -17.25
CA VAL A 42 6.11 -25.60 -17.31
C VAL A 42 7.44 -24.86 -17.12
N LEU A 43 8.25 -25.28 -16.15
CA LEU A 43 9.54 -24.65 -15.89
C LEU A 43 10.55 -24.88 -17.02
N THR A 44 10.60 -26.07 -17.62
CA THR A 44 11.50 -26.33 -18.76
C THR A 44 11.13 -25.49 -19.97
N GLN A 45 9.84 -25.42 -20.31
CA GLN A 45 9.40 -24.59 -21.43
C GLN A 45 9.67 -23.11 -21.19
N ALA A 46 9.37 -22.60 -19.99
CA ALA A 46 9.66 -21.20 -19.63
C ALA A 46 11.17 -20.88 -19.69
N ALA A 47 12.02 -21.80 -19.23
CA ALA A 47 13.47 -21.65 -19.30
C ALA A 47 13.99 -21.69 -20.75
N MET A 48 13.47 -22.59 -21.59
CA MET A 48 13.83 -22.67 -23.01
C MET A 48 13.43 -21.42 -23.80
N GLU A 49 12.27 -20.84 -23.48
CA GLU A 49 11.76 -19.63 -24.15
C GLU A 49 12.30 -18.33 -23.53
N GLY A 50 13.02 -18.40 -22.40
CA GLY A 50 13.53 -17.23 -21.68
C GLY A 50 12.42 -16.31 -21.15
N LYS A 51 11.27 -16.88 -20.78
CA LYS A 51 10.08 -16.12 -20.38
C LYS A 51 10.27 -15.40 -19.05
N SER A 52 9.95 -14.11 -19.02
CA SER A 52 9.86 -13.31 -17.79
C SER A 52 8.41 -13.22 -17.34
N ASP A 53 8.15 -13.42 -16.04
CA ASP A 53 6.80 -13.33 -15.47
C ASP A 53 6.49 -11.88 -15.04
N PRO A 54 5.41 -11.26 -15.57
CA PRO A 54 5.05 -9.89 -15.20
C PRO A 54 4.34 -9.76 -13.85
N LEU A 55 4.00 -10.87 -13.17
CA LEU A 55 3.41 -10.88 -11.82
C LEU A 55 2.10 -10.08 -11.69
N LEU A 56 1.23 -10.17 -12.70
CA LEU A 56 -0.03 -9.41 -12.74
C LEU A 56 -1.19 -10.18 -12.08
N GLY A 57 -1.02 -11.47 -11.84
CA GLY A 57 -2.02 -12.37 -11.30
C GLY A 57 -2.04 -12.40 -9.77
N LEU A 58 -3.14 -12.92 -9.23
CA LEU A 58 -3.29 -13.13 -7.79
C LEU A 58 -2.26 -14.13 -7.27
N LYS A 59 -2.14 -15.28 -7.93
CA LYS A 59 -1.40 -16.44 -7.42
C LYS A 59 0.11 -16.22 -7.44
N GLU A 60 0.65 -15.59 -8.47
CA GLU A 60 2.07 -15.20 -8.50
C GLU A 60 2.45 -14.33 -7.30
N ASN A 61 1.65 -13.30 -7.01
CA ASN A 61 1.92 -12.36 -5.92
C ASN A 61 1.83 -13.05 -4.55
N VAL A 62 0.88 -13.97 -4.37
CA VAL A 62 0.79 -14.79 -3.14
C VAL A 62 2.03 -15.67 -2.96
N ILE A 63 2.52 -16.31 -4.03
CA ILE A 63 3.70 -17.19 -3.96
C ILE A 63 4.96 -16.40 -3.58
N ILE A 64 5.11 -15.19 -4.12
CA ILE A 64 6.26 -14.32 -3.85
C ILE A 64 6.15 -13.61 -2.50
N GLY A 65 4.93 -13.44 -1.98
CA GLY A 65 4.66 -12.68 -0.76
C GLY A 65 4.50 -11.17 -0.98
N LYS A 66 4.11 -10.76 -2.19
CA LYS A 66 3.72 -9.36 -2.51
C LYS A 66 2.23 -9.16 -2.28
N LEU A 67 1.81 -7.89 -2.14
CA LEU A 67 0.39 -7.55 -2.09
C LEU A 67 -0.31 -8.04 -3.37
N ILE A 68 -1.47 -8.68 -3.19
CA ILE A 68 -2.29 -9.15 -4.30
C ILE A 68 -2.88 -7.96 -5.06
N PRO A 69 -3.02 -8.03 -6.39
CA PRO A 69 -3.59 -6.95 -7.21
C PRO A 69 -5.13 -6.92 -7.12
N ALA A 70 -5.66 -7.00 -5.91
CA ALA A 70 -7.09 -7.00 -5.61
C ALA A 70 -7.36 -6.36 -4.24
N GLY A 71 -8.53 -5.76 -4.09
CA GLY A 71 -8.92 -5.10 -2.84
C GLY A 71 -7.95 -3.97 -2.47
N THR A 72 -7.44 -4.00 -1.24
CA THR A 72 -6.49 -3.00 -0.70
C THR A 72 -5.10 -3.06 -1.33
N GLY A 73 -4.77 -4.13 -2.07
CA GLY A 73 -3.51 -4.21 -2.81
C GLY A 73 -3.55 -3.56 -4.19
N LEU A 74 -4.68 -2.94 -4.58
CA LEU A 74 -4.73 -2.09 -5.77
C LEU A 74 -3.99 -0.77 -5.52
N PRO A 75 -3.30 -0.20 -6.54
CA PRO A 75 -2.56 1.07 -6.42
C PRO A 75 -3.38 2.21 -5.80
N ARG A 76 -4.69 2.23 -6.10
CA ARG A 76 -5.66 3.19 -5.57
C ARG A 76 -5.69 3.27 -4.03
N TYR A 77 -5.42 2.17 -3.34
CA TYR A 77 -5.48 2.09 -1.89
C TYR A 77 -4.09 2.05 -1.23
N THR A 78 -3.05 1.63 -1.95
CA THR A 78 -1.67 1.60 -1.44
C THR A 78 -0.96 2.94 -1.56
N GLU A 79 -1.26 3.73 -2.59
CA GLU A 79 -0.58 5.02 -2.87
C GLU A 79 -1.43 6.21 -2.39
N VAL A 80 -1.90 6.15 -1.14
CA VAL A 80 -2.70 7.22 -0.54
C VAL A 80 -1.82 8.10 0.34
N THR A 81 -1.72 9.39 -0.01
CA THR A 81 -1.11 10.40 0.86
C THR A 81 -2.19 10.93 1.80
N VAL A 82 -1.98 10.80 3.10
CA VAL A 82 -2.91 11.28 4.13
C VAL A 82 -2.36 12.56 4.73
N GLU A 83 -3.11 13.65 4.56
CA GLU A 83 -2.79 14.94 5.17
C GLU A 83 -3.57 15.10 6.50
N PRO A 84 -2.90 15.50 7.59
CA PRO A 84 -3.58 15.76 8.86
C PRO A 84 -4.56 16.94 8.73
N THR A 85 -5.73 16.83 9.36
CA THR A 85 -6.67 17.95 9.50
C THR A 85 -6.08 19.05 10.38
N GLU A 86 -6.49 20.29 10.15
CA GLU A 86 -6.02 21.44 10.93
C GLU A 86 -6.30 21.30 12.43
N GLU A 87 -7.41 20.65 12.80
CA GLU A 87 -7.73 20.30 14.19
C GLU A 87 -6.75 19.27 14.79
N ALA A 88 -6.33 18.27 14.00
CA ALA A 88 -5.35 17.28 14.45
C ALA A 88 -3.95 17.89 14.59
N LYS A 89 -3.58 18.82 13.69
CA LYS A 89 -2.34 19.61 13.82
C LYS A 89 -2.37 20.48 15.07
N ALA A 90 -3.47 21.18 15.33
CA ALA A 90 -3.61 22.00 16.54
C ALA A 90 -3.47 21.15 17.81
N ASN A 91 -4.16 20.01 17.89
CA ASN A 91 -4.11 19.09 19.04
C ASN A 91 -2.75 18.41 19.23
N LEU A 92 -1.94 18.25 18.18
CA LEU A 92 -0.54 17.79 18.29
C LEU A 92 0.33 18.79 19.07
N PHE A 93 0.01 20.08 19.02
CA PHE A 93 0.75 21.13 19.74
C PHE A 93 0.15 21.46 21.11
N THR A 94 -1.13 21.20 21.34
CA THR A 94 -1.85 21.53 22.60
C THR A 94 -2.18 20.32 23.47
N GLY A 95 -1.96 19.09 23.01
CA GLY A 95 -2.27 17.88 23.77
C GLY A 95 -1.31 17.65 24.95
N PRO A 96 -1.80 17.27 26.15
CA PRO A 96 -0.96 17.02 27.33
C PRO A 96 0.04 15.85 27.15
N SER A 97 -0.12 15.02 26.12
CA SER A 97 0.80 13.95 25.75
C SER A 97 1.90 14.37 24.76
N ALA A 98 1.86 15.57 24.18
CA ALA A 98 2.91 16.05 23.27
C ALA A 98 4.24 16.34 24.01
N PHE A 99 4.17 16.56 25.33
CA PHE A 99 5.31 16.85 26.19
C PHE A 99 5.50 15.82 27.32
N SER A 100 4.73 14.72 27.33
CA SER A 100 4.83 13.72 28.41
C SER A 100 6.13 12.91 28.40
N ASP A 101 6.88 12.91 27.29
CA ASP A 101 8.18 12.25 27.20
C ASP A 101 9.32 13.07 27.85
N PHE A 102 9.04 14.32 28.25
CA PHE A 102 9.93 15.14 29.07
C PHE A 102 9.35 15.30 30.49
N SER A 103 9.00 14.18 31.12
CA SER A 103 8.68 14.19 32.55
C SER A 103 9.97 14.50 33.33
N TYR A 104 10.05 15.72 33.86
CA TYR A 104 11.02 16.10 34.88
C TYR A 104 10.63 15.47 36.23
N ASP A 105 10.41 14.16 36.26
CA ASP A 105 10.01 13.40 37.45
C ASP A 105 11.21 13.08 38.37
N SER A 106 12.43 13.43 37.95
CA SER A 106 13.65 13.11 38.69
C SER A 106 14.17 14.22 39.63
N LEU A 107 13.55 15.41 39.67
CA LEU A 107 14.16 16.57 40.34
C LEU A 107 13.18 17.51 41.09
N GLY A 108 12.20 16.97 41.83
CA GLY A 108 11.44 17.83 42.76
C GLY A 108 10.43 17.08 43.60
N GLY A 109 10.69 16.97 44.90
CA GLY A 109 9.88 16.20 45.83
C GLY A 109 8.50 16.78 46.14
N ASP A 110 7.76 15.96 46.89
CA ASP A 110 6.45 16.16 47.51
C ASP A 110 6.02 17.64 47.68
N GLY A 111 5.15 18.13 46.79
CA GLY A 111 4.51 19.45 46.90
C GLY A 111 4.40 20.33 45.65
N ALA A 112 4.21 19.79 44.44
CA ALA A 112 4.01 20.63 43.25
C ALA A 112 2.53 21.07 43.10
N PRO A 113 2.24 22.36 42.81
CA PRO A 113 0.90 22.82 42.43
C PRO A 113 0.45 22.15 41.14
N GLU A 114 -0.86 21.92 40.97
CA GLU A 114 -1.46 21.62 39.67
C GLU A 114 -1.19 22.78 38.70
N PHE A 115 -0.10 22.69 37.94
CA PHE A 115 0.15 23.63 36.85
C PHE A 115 -0.65 23.18 35.62
N HIS A 116 -1.84 23.75 35.48
CA HIS A 116 -2.55 23.74 34.22
C HIS A 116 -1.96 24.83 33.32
N ALA A 117 -1.54 24.48 32.11
CA ALA A 117 -1.02 25.46 31.16
C ALA A 117 -2.16 26.41 30.75
N ILE A 118 -2.08 27.67 31.17
CA ILE A 118 -3.04 28.72 30.82
C ILE A 118 -2.69 29.21 29.40
N PRO A 119 -3.63 29.21 28.43
CA PRO A 119 -3.40 29.75 27.10
C PRO A 119 -2.92 31.20 27.16
N LEU A 120 -2.06 31.60 26.22
CA LEU A 120 -1.49 32.95 26.16
C LEU A 120 -2.57 34.04 25.99
N ASP A 121 -3.74 33.68 25.47
CA ASP A 121 -4.90 34.57 25.30
C ASP A 121 -5.64 34.89 26.61
N ASP A 122 -5.45 34.06 27.64
CA ASP A 122 -6.03 34.25 28.99
C ASP A 122 -5.04 34.96 29.94
N TYR A 123 -3.87 35.36 29.45
CA TYR A 123 -2.89 36.12 30.22
C TYR A 123 -3.31 37.60 30.29
N ASP A 124 -3.95 37.99 31.38
CA ASP A 124 -4.22 39.39 31.70
C ASP A 124 -2.91 40.08 32.13
N LEU A 125 -2.21 40.68 31.16
CA LEU A 125 -1.07 41.57 31.38
C LEU A 125 -1.60 42.89 31.96
N GLY A 126 -1.98 42.87 33.24
CA GLY A 126 -2.59 43.98 33.96
C GLY A 126 -1.98 45.34 33.58
N ASN A 127 -2.72 46.09 32.77
CA ASN A 127 -2.25 47.33 32.17
C ASN A 127 -2.51 48.55 33.09
N ASP A 128 -2.43 48.34 34.40
CA ASP A 128 -2.68 49.36 35.42
C ASP A 128 -1.37 49.72 36.14
N PHE A 129 -0.56 50.55 35.49
CA PHE A 129 0.37 51.46 36.17
C PHE A 129 0.03 52.90 35.75
N ARG A 130 -0.74 53.58 36.59
CA ARG A 130 -0.77 55.05 36.69
C ARG A 130 0.18 55.49 37.79
#